data_AF-A0A662K637-F1
#
_entry.id   AF-A0A662K637-F1
#
_cell.length_a   1.000
_cell.length_b   1.000
_cell.length_c   1.000
_cell.angle_alpha   90.00
_cell.angle_beta   90.00
_cell.angle_gamma   90.00
#
_symmetry.space_group_name_H-M   'P 1'
#
loop_
_entity.id
_entity.type
_entity.pdbx_description
1 polymer ?
#
loop_
_entity_poly.entity_id
_entity_poly.type
_entity_poly.pdbx_seq_one_letter_code
_entity_poly.pdbx_strand_id
1 'polypeptide(L)'
;MVKDFGLNQREVAKKLGITPAAVCQYLSRKRGRLKISDEYVLAEIRNSAQKIIENGGDYINSETCRICKILRSTPEFALICKICDER
;
A
#
# COMPACT_ATOMS: atom_id res chain seq x y z
N MET A 1 -8.23 7.30 -1.25
CA MET A 1 -7.23 6.61 -2.09
C MET A 1 -7.83 5.92 -3.31
N VAL A 2 -8.69 4.89 -3.20
CA VAL A 2 -9.28 4.25 -4.40
C VAL A 2 -10.11 5.23 -5.24
N LYS A 3 -10.95 6.04 -4.58
CA LYS A 3 -11.76 7.08 -5.22
C LYS A 3 -10.93 8.26 -5.75
N ASP A 4 -9.82 8.56 -5.10
CA ASP A 4 -8.94 9.69 -5.43
C ASP A 4 -8.32 9.54 -6.83
N PHE A 5 -8.17 8.30 -7.31
CA PHE A 5 -7.68 8.00 -8.66
C PHE A 5 -8.80 7.65 -9.66
N GLY A 6 -10.08 7.81 -9.28
CA GLY A 6 -11.22 7.52 -10.16
C GLY A 6 -11.41 6.03 -10.50
N LEU A 7 -10.72 5.11 -9.82
CA LEU A 7 -10.76 3.68 -10.12
C LEU A 7 -11.90 2.97 -9.39
N ASN A 8 -12.54 2.02 -10.07
CA ASN A 8 -13.48 1.10 -9.46
C ASN A 8 -12.75 -0.09 -8.78
N GLN A 9 -13.46 -0.82 -7.92
CA GLN A 9 -12.84 -1.92 -7.14
C GLN A 9 -12.24 -3.04 -8.02
N ARG A 10 -12.81 -3.30 -9.20
CA ARG A 10 -12.28 -4.31 -10.14
C ARG A 10 -10.97 -3.86 -10.76
N GLU A 11 -10.87 -2.58 -11.13
CA GLU A 11 -9.64 -2.00 -11.68
C GLU A 11 -8.51 -1.98 -10.66
N VAL A 12 -8.82 -1.61 -9.41
CA VAL A 12 -7.86 -1.69 -8.30
C VAL A 12 -7.37 -3.11 -8.10
N ALA A 13 -8.28 -4.09 -8.08
CA ALA A 13 -7.92 -5.49 -7.94
C ALA A 13 -6.97 -5.95 -9.06
N LYS A 14 -7.26 -5.57 -10.32
CA LYS A 14 -6.42 -5.88 -11.48
C LYS A 14 -5.04 -5.23 -11.38
N LYS A 15 -4.97 -3.95 -10.99
CA LYS A 15 -3.70 -3.21 -10.84
C LYS A 15 -2.83 -3.74 -9.71
N LEU A 16 -3.43 -4.25 -8.64
CA LEU A 16 -2.73 -4.83 -7.49
C LEU A 16 -2.48 -6.34 -7.60
N GLY A 17 -2.97 -7.01 -8.64
CA GLY A 17 -2.83 -8.46 -8.79
C GLY A 17 -3.55 -9.27 -7.69
N ILE A 18 -4.63 -8.74 -7.12
CA ILE A 18 -5.41 -9.39 -6.04
C ILE A 18 -6.86 -9.60 -6.46
N THR A 19 -7.63 -10.32 -5.65
CA THR A 19 -9.06 -10.54 -5.91
C THR A 19 -9.89 -9.30 -5.54
N PRO A 20 -11.00 -9.01 -6.24
CA PRO A 20 -11.94 -7.95 -5.83
C PRO A 20 -12.47 -8.14 -4.40
N ALA A 21 -12.61 -9.40 -3.96
CA ALA A 21 -13.00 -9.72 -2.58
C ALA A 21 -11.99 -9.21 -1.56
N ALA A 22 -10.68 -9.28 -1.86
CA ALA A 22 -9.64 -8.71 -1.00
C ALA A 22 -9.78 -7.18 -0.88
N VAL A 23 -10.06 -6.48 -1.99
CA VAL A 23 -10.32 -5.03 -1.98
C VAL A 23 -11.52 -4.70 -1.09
N CYS A 24 -12.62 -5.45 -1.22
CA CYS A 24 -13.81 -5.28 -0.38
C CYS A 24 -13.50 -5.48 1.12
N GLN A 25 -12.64 -6.45 1.47
CA GLN A 25 -12.24 -6.69 2.85
C GLN A 25 -11.46 -5.51 3.47
N TYR A 26 -10.60 -4.83 2.70
CA TYR A 26 -9.93 -3.61 3.16
C TYR A 26 -10.89 -2.43 3.27
N LEU A 27 -11.77 -2.22 2.28
CA LEU A 27 -12.77 -1.13 2.30
C LEU A 27 -13.77 -1.27 3.46
N SER A 28 -14.20 -2.50 3.76
CA SER A 28 -15.06 -2.81 4.90
C SER A 28 -14.33 -2.87 6.24
N ARG A 29 -13.02 -2.54 6.27
CA ARG A 29 -12.18 -2.57 7.47
C ARG A 29 -12.16 -3.94 8.18
N LYS A 30 -12.46 -5.02 7.46
CA LYS A 30 -12.24 -6.39 7.95
C LYS A 30 -10.75 -6.73 8.01
N ARG A 31 -9.94 -6.04 7.20
CA ARG A 31 -8.47 -6.03 7.22
C ARG A 31 -7.95 -4.59 7.29
N GLY A 32 -6.70 -4.42 7.72
CA GLY A 32 -6.02 -3.12 7.71
C GLY A 32 -6.69 -2.05 8.57
N ARG A 33 -7.06 -2.37 9.82
CA ARG A 33 -7.68 -1.43 10.78
C ARG A 33 -6.72 -0.39 11.36
N LEU A 34 -5.61 -0.15 10.68
CA LEU A 34 -4.55 0.74 11.10
C LEU A 34 -4.91 2.18 10.71
N LYS A 35 -4.73 3.12 11.62
CA LYS A 35 -4.77 4.55 11.31
C LYS A 35 -3.34 5.07 11.24
N ILE A 36 -2.99 5.67 10.11
CA ILE A 36 -1.72 6.36 9.90
C ILE A 36 -2.04 7.85 10.04
N SER A 37 -1.46 8.50 11.04
CA SER A 37 -1.62 9.95 11.29
C SER A 37 -0.48 10.78 10.71
N ASP A 38 0.67 10.16 10.42
CA ASP A 38 1.82 10.82 9.82
C ASP A 38 1.50 11.25 8.38
N GLU A 39 1.52 12.56 8.14
CA GLU A 39 1.22 13.16 6.83
C GLU A 39 2.27 12.82 5.77
N TYR A 40 3.54 12.71 6.16
CA TYR A 40 4.63 12.34 5.26
C TYR A 40 4.43 10.89 4.78
N VAL A 41 4.14 9.97 5.69
CA VAL A 41 3.82 8.57 5.35
C VAL A 41 2.61 8.50 4.42
N LEU A 42 1.54 9.27 4.70
CA LEU A 42 0.36 9.31 3.84
C LEU A 42 0.67 9.85 2.44
N ALA A 43 1.52 10.88 2.32
CA ALA A 43 1.96 11.41 1.03
C ALA A 43 2.77 10.36 0.24
N GLU A 44 3.67 9.64 0.91
CA GLU A 44 4.47 8.58 0.29
C GLU A 44 3.63 7.40 -0.17
N ILE A 45 2.61 7.02 0.60
CA ILE A 45 1.63 5.99 0.18
C ILE A 45 0.86 6.44 -1.07
N ARG A 46 0.45 7.71 -1.15
CA ARG A 46 -0.22 8.26 -2.35
C ARG A 46 0.69 8.25 -3.57
N ASN A 47 1.95 8.67 -3.42
CA ASN A 47 2.95 8.65 -4.49
C ASN A 47 3.17 7.22 -5.02
N SER A 48 3.32 6.26 -4.10
CA SER A 48 3.45 4.83 -4.43
C SER A 48 2.24 4.31 -5.19
N ALA A 49 1.03 4.65 -4.74
CA ALA A 49 -0.20 4.25 -5.42
C ALA A 49 -0.28 4.81 -6.84
N GLN A 50 0.09 6.08 -7.04
CA GLN A 50 0.15 6.69 -8.36
C GLN A 50 1.12 5.95 -9.29
N LYS A 51 2.35 5.68 -8.83
CA LYS A 51 3.34 4.93 -9.61
C LYS A 51 2.86 3.53 -10.00
N ILE A 52 2.19 2.81 -9.10
CA ILE A 52 1.61 1.48 -9.39
C ILE A 52 0.49 1.59 -10.44
N ILE A 53 -0.34 2.63 -10.36
CA ILE A 53 -1.42 2.84 -11.32
C ILE A 53 -0.87 3.13 -12.72
N GLU A 54 0.14 4.00 -12.81
CA GLU A 54 0.78 4.42 -14.07
C GLU A 54 1.61 3.29 -14.69
N ASN A 55 2.47 2.63 -13.90
CA ASN A 55 3.48 1.70 -14.41
C ASN A 55 3.10 0.22 -14.29
N GLY A 56 2.07 -0.14 -13.50
CA GLY A 56 1.55 -1.50 -13.41
C GLY A 56 2.25 -2.42 -12.41
N GLY A 57 2.13 -3.74 -12.64
CA GLY A 57 2.37 -4.79 -11.63
C GLY A 57 3.80 -4.89 -11.10
N ASP A 58 4.81 -4.59 -11.93
CA ASP A 58 6.23 -4.68 -11.54
C ASP A 58 6.59 -3.69 -10.43
N TYR A 59 5.85 -2.59 -10.33
CA TYR A 59 6.06 -1.57 -9.29
C TYR A 59 5.40 -1.91 -7.96
N ILE A 60 4.51 -2.92 -7.92
CA ILE A 60 3.85 -3.30 -6.66
C ILE A 60 4.89 -3.73 -5.64
N ASN A 61 5.82 -4.61 -6.03
CA ASN A 61 6.81 -5.15 -5.09
C ASN A 61 7.83 -4.09 -4.65
N SER A 62 8.33 -3.28 -5.60
CA SER A 62 9.32 -2.24 -5.31
C SER A 62 8.74 -1.13 -4.43
N GLU A 63 7.56 -0.61 -4.77
CA GLU A 63 6.90 0.45 -4.00
C GLU A 63 6.38 -0.07 -2.65
N THR A 64 5.89 -1.31 -2.58
CA THR A 64 5.54 -1.94 -1.29
C THR A 64 6.77 -2.03 -0.40
N CYS A 65 7.90 -2.51 -0.91
CA CYS A 65 9.14 -2.60 -0.14
C CYS A 65 9.62 -1.20 0.32
N ARG A 66 9.54 -0.20 -0.56
CA ARG A 66 9.89 1.19 -0.26
C ARG A 66 9.05 1.76 0.89
N ILE A 67 7.73 1.60 0.82
CA ILE A 67 6.82 2.05 1.89
C ILE A 67 7.07 1.29 3.18
N CYS A 68 7.31 -0.02 3.12
CA CYS A 68 7.69 -0.79 4.30
C CYS A 68 8.95 -0.26 4.98
N LYS A 69 9.96 0.18 4.23
CA LYS A 69 11.17 0.79 4.80
C LYS A 69 10.87 2.13 5.49
N ILE A 70 10.06 2.98 4.86
CA ILE A 70 9.64 4.26 5.44
C ILE A 70 8.90 4.03 6.75
N LEU A 71 7.93 3.11 6.76
CA LEU A 71 7.17 2.76 7.95
C LEU A 71 8.07 2.26 9.09
N ARG A 72 9.09 1.43 8.79
CA ARG A 72 10.03 0.97 9.83
C ARG A 72 10.87 2.07 10.45
N SER A 73 11.17 3.12 9.69
CA SER A 73 11.89 4.28 10.19
C SER A 73 11.02 5.17 11.07
N THR A 74 9.70 5.00 11.05
CA THR A 74 8.77 5.74 11.92
C THR A 74 8.52 5.00 13.24
N PRO A 75 8.53 5.70 14.38
CA PRO A 75 8.34 5.08 15.69
C PRO A 75 6.99 4.35 15.83
N GLU A 76 5.95 4.79 15.12
CA GLU A 76 4.61 4.19 15.22
C GLU A 76 4.54 2.78 14.60
N PHE A 77 5.48 2.43 13.71
CA PHE A 77 5.45 1.19 12.93
C PHE A 77 6.79 0.44 12.99
N ALA A 78 7.40 0.36 14.19
CA ALA A 78 8.59 -0.43 14.50
C ALA A 78 8.37 -1.95 14.25
N LEU A 79 8.18 -2.30 12.99
CA LEU A 79 7.90 -3.63 12.47
C LEU A 79 9.24 -4.29 12.16
N ILE A 80 9.54 -5.37 12.87
CA ILE A 80 10.67 -6.23 12.52
C ILE A 80 10.25 -7.08 11.32
N CYS A 81 11.05 -7.09 10.27
CA CYS A 81 10.83 -7.97 9.12
C CYS A 81 12.14 -8.61 8.74
N LYS A 82 12.25 -9.87 9.17
CA LYS A 82 13.43 -10.73 9.01
C LYS A 82 13.90 -10.82 7.54
N ILE A 83 12.98 -10.79 6.58
CA ILE A 83 13.30 -10.87 5.14
C ILE A 83 14.14 -9.69 4.64
N CYS A 84 13.95 -8.49 5.19
CA CYS A 84 14.72 -7.31 4.74
C CYS A 84 15.94 -7.02 5.63
N ASP A 85 16.04 -7.65 6.80
CA ASP A 85 17.14 -7.48 7.75
C ASP A 85 18.26 -8.54 7.53
N GLU A 86 18.00 -9.57 6.71
CA GLU A 86 18.94 -10.63 6.31
C GLU A 86 19.68 -10.34 4.98
N ARG A 87 19.72 -9.09 4.51
CA ARG A 87 20.39 -8.70 3.26
C ARG A 87 21.55 -7.73 3.46
#